data_AF-A0A972B5S8-F1
#
_entry.id   AF-A0A972B5S8-F1
#
_cell.length_a   1.000
_cell.length_b   1.000
_cell.length_c   1.000
_cell.angle_alpha   90.00
_cell.angle_beta   90.00
_cell.angle_gamma   90.00
#
_symmetry.space_group_name_H-M   'P 1'
#
loop_
_entity.id
_entity.type
_entity.pdbx_description
1 polymer ?
#
loop_
_entity_poly.entity_id
_entity_poly.type
_entity_poly.pdbx_seq_one_letter_code
_entity_poly.pdbx_strand_id
1 'polypeptide(L)'
;MVIFTFIAYPVLTLAERIPQYGSIFSERNKGEVKMSLLLLSLMVIVLITVFWGLLGPGWKYIITVAVMVWGLGDAAAALVGKAFGRHFIEHRMIEGKKTVEGTLAMFTLSSLAVFVTTLVYKIAPWYLCLVIALLVAAVCTVVELFSLRGSDTITVPLSAAVSTFIIVSVISYLGG
;
A
#
# COMPACT_ATOMS: atom_id res chain seq x y z
N MET A 1 2.69 3.50 17.59
CA MET A 1 1.91 2.43 16.94
C MET A 1 1.24 1.51 17.95
N VAL A 2 1.96 0.86 18.87
CA VAL A 2 1.35 0.00 19.90
C VAL A 2 0.25 0.70 20.70
N ILE A 3 0.49 1.92 21.21
CA ILE A 3 -0.53 2.70 21.96
C ILE A 3 -1.78 2.99 21.10
N PHE A 4 -1.60 3.32 19.82
CA PHE A 4 -2.71 3.55 18.90
C PHE A 4 -3.55 2.28 18.71
N THR A 5 -2.91 1.13 18.51
CA THR A 5 -3.59 -0.17 18.39
C THR A 5 -4.37 -0.52 19.66
N PHE A 6 -3.76 -0.29 20.84
CA PHE A 6 -4.42 -0.55 22.13
C PHE A 6 -5.63 0.36 22.40
N ILE A 7 -5.67 1.56 21.81
CA ILE A 7 -6.83 2.48 21.92
C ILE A 7 -7.85 2.20 20.81
N ALA A 8 -7.41 1.99 19.58
CA ALA A 8 -8.29 1.75 18.43
C ALA A 8 -9.05 0.43 18.55
N TYR A 9 -8.41 -0.62 19.08
CA TYR A 9 -9.02 -1.94 19.21
C TYR A 9 -10.28 -1.98 20.11
N PRO A 10 -10.28 -1.43 21.35
CA PRO A 10 -11.49 -1.36 22.17
C PRO A 10 -12.54 -0.42 21.58
N VAL A 11 -12.14 0.68 20.94
CA VAL A 11 -13.07 1.61 20.26
C VAL A 11 -13.79 0.90 19.10
N LEU A 12 -13.08 0.16 18.26
CA LEU A 12 -13.66 -0.64 17.18
C LEU A 12 -14.55 -1.77 17.73
N THR A 13 -14.17 -2.37 18.86
CA THR A 13 -14.99 -3.39 19.53
C THR A 13 -16.28 -2.83 20.10
N LEU A 14 -16.28 -1.57 20.55
CA LEU A 14 -17.50 -0.86 20.92
C LEU A 14 -18.32 -0.48 19.68
N ALA A 15 -17.67 -0.02 18.62
CA ALA A 15 -18.32 0.42 17.38
C ALA A 15 -19.02 -0.75 16.65
N GLU A 16 -18.46 -1.96 16.69
CA GLU A 16 -19.10 -3.19 16.17
C GLU A 16 -20.45 -3.51 16.82
N ARG A 17 -20.76 -2.96 18.00
CA ARG A 17 -22.08 -3.12 18.64
C ARG A 17 -23.17 -2.27 17.99
N ILE A 18 -22.80 -1.31 17.13
CA ILE A 18 -23.74 -0.45 16.43
C ILE A 18 -24.22 -1.19 15.16
N PRO A 19 -25.53 -1.37 14.94
CA PRO A 19 -26.06 -2.12 13.80
C PRO A 19 -25.70 -1.51 12.43
N GLN A 20 -25.33 -0.23 12.38
CA GLN A 20 -24.87 0.48 11.17
C GLN A 20 -23.36 0.33 10.90
N TYR A 21 -22.59 -0.32 11.78
CA TYR A 21 -21.14 -0.44 11.64
C TYR A 21 -20.73 -1.20 10.37
N GLY A 22 -21.36 -2.34 10.11
CA GLY A 22 -21.07 -3.16 8.92
C GLY A 22 -21.44 -2.46 7.60
N SER A 23 -22.46 -1.60 7.59
CA SER A 23 -22.86 -0.86 6.38
C SER A 23 -21.98 0.36 6.10
N ILE A 24 -21.43 1.00 7.13
CA ILE A 24 -20.51 2.14 7.00
C ILE A 24 -19.12 1.67 6.55
N PHE A 25 -18.59 0.60 7.15
CA PHE A 25 -17.25 0.08 6.84
C PHE A 25 -17.23 -0.95 5.70
N SER A 26 -18.38 -1.26 5.09
CA SER A 26 -18.48 -2.22 3.99
C SER A 26 -17.87 -3.59 4.33
N GLU A 27 -17.98 -4.04 5.58
CA GLU A 27 -17.34 -5.28 6.05
C GLU A 27 -17.83 -6.49 5.23
N ARG A 28 -16.89 -7.24 4.63
CA ARG A 28 -17.24 -8.53 3.98
C ARG A 28 -17.39 -9.62 5.04
N ASN A 29 -16.60 -9.57 6.11
CA ASN A 29 -16.67 -10.50 7.24
C ASN A 29 -16.60 -9.76 8.58
N LYS A 30 -17.29 -10.31 9.60
CA LYS A 30 -17.23 -9.75 10.97
C LYS A 30 -15.79 -9.71 11.48
N GLY A 31 -15.32 -8.51 11.86
CA GLY A 31 -13.99 -8.31 12.44
C GLY A 31 -12.86 -8.13 11.41
N GLU A 32 -13.17 -8.04 10.12
CA GLU A 32 -12.20 -7.80 9.05
C GLU A 32 -11.45 -6.46 9.22
N VAL A 33 -12.16 -5.41 9.69
CA VAL A 33 -11.55 -4.09 9.96
C VAL A 33 -10.53 -4.17 11.09
N LYS A 34 -10.83 -4.93 12.16
CA LYS A 34 -9.87 -5.13 13.27
C LYS A 34 -8.64 -5.88 12.82
N MET A 35 -8.83 -6.96 12.05
CA MET A 35 -7.71 -7.74 11.51
C MET A 35 -6.85 -6.87 10.61
N SER A 36 -7.45 -6.11 9.70
CA SER A 36 -6.74 -5.17 8.82
C SER A 36 -5.96 -4.12 9.60
N LEU A 37 -6.51 -3.58 10.70
CA LEU A 37 -5.81 -2.63 11.56
C LEU A 37 -4.63 -3.26 12.31
N LEU A 38 -4.76 -4.52 12.75
CA LEU A 38 -3.67 -5.27 13.36
C LEU A 38 -2.57 -5.58 12.34
N LEU A 39 -2.95 -6.00 11.13
CA LEU A 39 -2.02 -6.28 10.04
C LEU A 39 -1.27 -5.01 9.61
N LEU A 40 -1.96 -3.88 9.47
CA LEU A 40 -1.34 -2.58 9.22
C LEU A 40 -0.35 -2.20 10.32
N SER A 41 -0.76 -2.35 11.59
CA SER A 41 0.10 -2.03 12.73
C SER A 41 1.37 -2.88 12.72
N LEU A 42 1.23 -4.19 12.47
CA LEU A 42 2.34 -5.13 12.36
C LEU A 42 3.25 -4.79 11.18
N MET A 43 2.67 -4.53 10.01
CA MET A 43 3.38 -4.17 8.79
C MET A 43 4.21 -2.89 8.98
N VAL A 44 3.65 -1.82 9.56
CA VAL A 44 4.39 -0.58 9.87
C VAL A 44 5.52 -0.84 10.87
N ILE A 45 5.29 -1.66 11.90
CA ILE A 45 6.34 -2.03 12.87
C ILE A 45 7.49 -2.73 12.14
N VAL A 46 7.21 -3.71 11.28
CA VAL A 46 8.22 -4.43 10.49
C VAL A 46 8.99 -3.47 9.59
N LEU A 47 8.32 -2.55 8.89
CA LEU A 47 9.02 -1.59 8.04
C LEU A 47 9.91 -0.64 8.85
N ILE A 48 9.46 -0.19 10.02
CA ILE A 48 10.26 0.65 10.91
C ILE A 48 11.49 -0.11 11.41
N THR A 49 11.33 -1.33 11.91
CA THR A 49 12.45 -2.10 12.45
C THR A 49 13.48 -2.43 11.38
N VAL A 50 13.05 -2.78 10.17
CA VAL A 50 13.96 -3.12 9.07
C VAL A 50 14.59 -1.87 8.44
N PHE A 51 13.79 -0.93 7.95
CA PHE A 51 14.30 0.17 7.13
C PHE A 51 14.86 1.33 7.95
N TRP A 52 14.39 1.54 9.17
CA TRP A 52 14.98 2.55 10.05
C TRP A 52 15.93 1.93 11.07
N GLY A 53 15.54 0.82 11.71
CA GLY A 53 16.35 0.16 12.73
C GLY A 53 17.61 -0.51 12.18
N LEU A 54 17.48 -1.40 11.19
CA LEU A 54 18.61 -2.16 10.65
C LEU A 54 19.42 -1.41 9.58
N LEU A 55 18.72 -0.78 8.62
CA LEU A 55 19.36 -0.09 7.50
C LEU A 55 19.77 1.36 7.82
N GLY A 56 19.27 1.92 8.92
CA GLY A 56 19.62 3.23 9.41
C GLY A 56 18.74 4.39 8.89
N PRO A 57 18.99 5.62 9.37
CA PRO A 57 18.10 6.77 9.14
C PRO A 57 18.01 7.25 7.69
N GLY A 58 18.96 6.86 6.83
CA GLY A 58 18.93 7.17 5.39
C GLY A 58 17.78 6.50 4.63
N TRP A 59 17.28 5.37 5.12
CA TRP A 59 16.26 4.56 4.44
C TRP A 59 14.84 4.75 4.98
N LYS A 60 14.65 5.63 5.97
CA LYS A 60 13.34 5.87 6.62
C LYS A 60 12.23 6.31 5.65
N TYR A 61 12.57 6.97 4.54
CA TYR A 61 11.58 7.45 3.56
C TYR A 61 10.84 6.28 2.88
N ILE A 62 11.44 5.08 2.82
CA ILE A 62 10.82 3.89 2.25
C ILE A 62 9.53 3.53 3.00
N ILE A 63 9.50 3.75 4.31
CA ILE A 63 8.30 3.53 5.14
C ILE A 63 7.17 4.45 4.69
N THR A 64 7.49 5.71 4.38
CA THR A 64 6.52 6.69 3.87
C THR A 64 6.02 6.30 2.48
N VAL A 65 6.93 5.90 1.58
CA VAL A 65 6.58 5.40 0.24
C VAL A 65 5.62 4.22 0.35
N ALA A 66 5.95 3.22 1.17
CA ALA A 66 5.13 2.01 1.32
C ALA A 66 3.71 2.31 1.81
N VAL A 67 3.58 3.16 2.84
CA VAL A 67 2.27 3.55 3.38
C VAL A 67 1.46 4.38 2.39
N MET A 68 2.11 5.31 1.66
CA MET A 68 1.43 6.15 0.66
C MET A 68 0.97 5.33 -0.55
N VAL A 69 1.79 4.40 -1.03
CA VAL A 69 1.45 3.52 -2.17
C VAL A 69 0.28 2.61 -1.81
N TRP A 70 0.33 1.97 -0.64
CA TRP A 70 -0.77 1.14 -0.17
C TRP A 70 -2.03 1.99 0.05
N GLY A 71 -1.96 3.03 0.89
CA GLY A 71 -3.15 3.79 1.26
C GLY A 71 -3.81 4.51 0.09
N LEU A 72 -3.05 5.24 -0.74
CA LEU A 72 -3.61 5.99 -1.88
C LEU A 72 -3.90 5.09 -3.07
N GLY A 73 -3.02 4.12 -3.34
CA GLY A 73 -3.19 3.20 -4.47
C GLY A 73 -4.39 2.29 -4.28
N ASP A 74 -4.50 1.64 -3.12
CA ASP A 74 -5.59 0.72 -2.82
C ASP A 74 -6.95 1.46 -2.77
N ALA A 75 -6.99 2.63 -2.11
CA ALA A 75 -8.18 3.47 -2.12
C ALA A 75 -8.59 3.90 -3.54
N ALA A 76 -7.64 4.27 -4.40
CA ALA A 76 -7.93 4.61 -5.79
C ALA A 76 -8.45 3.39 -6.59
N ALA A 77 -7.86 2.21 -6.38
CA ALA A 77 -8.30 0.97 -7.01
C ALA A 77 -9.75 0.65 -6.65
N ALA A 78 -10.09 0.75 -5.36
CA ALA A 78 -11.41 0.47 -4.84
C ALA A 78 -12.44 1.51 -5.34
N LEU A 79 -12.13 2.80 -5.27
CA LEU A 79 -13.04 3.88 -5.68
C LEU A 79 -13.30 3.87 -7.17
N VAL A 80 -12.25 3.83 -7.99
CA VAL A 80 -12.38 3.83 -9.46
C VAL A 80 -12.94 2.50 -9.94
N GLY A 81 -12.50 1.39 -9.37
CA GLY A 81 -13.03 0.07 -9.73
C GLY A 81 -14.52 -0.08 -9.42
N LYS A 82 -15.02 0.56 -8.34
CA LYS A 82 -16.45 0.55 -8.01
C LYS A 82 -17.27 1.55 -8.82
N ALA A 83 -16.73 2.74 -9.11
CA ALA A 83 -17.46 3.82 -9.80
C ALA A 83 -17.43 3.68 -11.33
N PHE A 84 -16.30 3.25 -11.88
CA PHE A 84 -16.02 3.23 -13.32
C PHE A 84 -15.62 1.85 -13.86
N GLY A 85 -15.57 0.82 -13.01
CA GLY A 85 -15.20 -0.53 -13.40
C GLY A 85 -16.16 -1.09 -14.44
N ARG A 86 -15.67 -1.23 -15.68
CA ARG A 86 -16.42 -1.80 -16.80
C ARG A 86 -15.77 -3.08 -17.30
N HIS A 87 -14.44 -3.15 -17.26
CA HIS A 87 -13.68 -4.30 -17.73
C HIS A 87 -13.17 -5.10 -16.53
N PHE A 88 -13.83 -6.21 -16.24
CA PHE A 88 -13.42 -7.12 -15.18
C PHE A 88 -12.25 -7.98 -15.64
N ILE A 89 -11.28 -8.15 -14.74
CA ILE A 89 -10.13 -9.02 -14.96
C ILE A 89 -10.47 -10.37 -14.32
N GLU A 90 -10.83 -11.35 -15.16
CA GLU A 90 -11.11 -12.70 -14.70
C GLU A 90 -9.88 -13.59 -14.93
N HIS A 91 -9.27 -14.05 -13.83
CA HIS A 91 -8.19 -15.00 -13.88
C HIS A 91 -8.31 -15.97 -12.69
N ARG A 92 -7.89 -17.22 -12.86
CA ARG A 92 -7.98 -18.26 -11.82
C ARG A 92 -7.22 -17.92 -10.52
N MET A 93 -6.24 -17.02 -10.61
CA MET A 93 -5.44 -16.54 -9.48
C MET A 93 -5.88 -15.17 -8.95
N ILE A 94 -6.93 -14.56 -9.52
CA ILE A 94 -7.46 -13.25 -9.10
C ILE A 94 -8.78 -13.50 -8.38
N GLU A 95 -8.83 -13.15 -7.10
CA GLU A 95 -10.03 -13.35 -6.27
C GLU A 95 -10.83 -12.04 -6.17
N GLY A 96 -12.11 -12.10 -6.56
CA GLY A 96 -13.03 -10.96 -6.53
C GLY A 96 -13.16 -10.23 -7.87
N LYS A 97 -13.84 -9.08 -7.84
CA LYS A 97 -14.15 -8.26 -9.02
C LYS A 97 -13.10 -7.17 -9.23
N LYS A 98 -11.88 -7.55 -9.61
CA LYS A 98 -10.86 -6.58 -10.01
C LYS A 98 -11.14 -6.07 -11.42
N THR A 99 -10.83 -4.81 -11.68
CA THR A 99 -11.14 -4.15 -12.95
C THR A 99 -9.91 -3.48 -13.51
N VAL A 100 -9.82 -3.42 -14.84
CA VAL A 100 -8.71 -2.76 -15.54
C VAL A 100 -8.64 -1.28 -15.14
N GLU A 101 -9.79 -0.63 -15.00
CA GLU A 101 -9.88 0.77 -14.59
C GLU A 101 -9.36 0.99 -13.16
N GLY A 102 -9.69 0.07 -12.24
CA GLY A 102 -9.17 0.10 -10.87
C GLY A 102 -7.65 -0.11 -10.83
N THR A 103 -7.12 -1.07 -11.59
CA THR A 103 -5.67 -1.30 -11.68
C THR A 103 -4.92 -0.10 -12.26
N LEU A 104 -5.49 0.56 -13.28
CA LEU A 104 -4.90 1.77 -13.86
C LEU A 104 -4.95 2.96 -12.88
N ALA A 105 -6.04 3.09 -12.13
CA ALA A 105 -6.15 4.09 -11.07
C ALA A 105 -5.11 3.88 -9.96
N MET A 106 -4.91 2.63 -9.54
CA MET A 106 -3.86 2.27 -8.61
C MET A 106 -2.49 2.65 -9.17
N PHE A 107 -2.18 2.24 -10.41
CA PHE A 107 -0.89 2.54 -11.05
C PHE A 107 -0.57 4.02 -11.06
N THR A 108 -1.54 4.83 -11.50
CA THR A 108 -1.37 6.28 -11.62
C THR A 108 -1.18 6.95 -10.26
N LEU A 109 -2.01 6.63 -9.27
CA LEU A 109 -1.90 7.23 -7.94
C LEU A 109 -0.69 6.72 -7.15
N SER A 110 -0.37 5.43 -7.22
CA SER A 110 0.85 4.89 -6.62
C SER A 110 2.09 5.51 -7.26
N SER A 111 2.13 5.67 -8.59
CA SER A 111 3.24 6.35 -9.27
C SER A 111 3.35 7.80 -8.81
N LEU A 112 2.24 8.54 -8.74
CA LEU A 112 2.26 9.93 -8.26
C LEU A 112 2.74 10.00 -6.80
N ALA A 113 2.28 9.10 -5.94
CA ALA A 113 2.67 9.02 -4.54
C ALA A 113 4.18 8.76 -4.37
N VAL A 114 4.73 7.79 -5.10
CA VAL A 114 6.19 7.49 -5.08
C VAL A 114 6.97 8.68 -5.62
N PHE A 115 6.52 9.27 -6.74
CA PHE A 115 7.20 10.39 -7.37
C PHE A 115 7.29 11.61 -6.45
N VAL A 116 6.17 12.03 -5.87
CA VAL A 116 6.13 13.16 -4.93
C VAL A 116 6.97 12.85 -3.69
N THR A 117 6.86 11.64 -3.13
CA THR A 117 7.63 11.28 -1.94
C THR A 117 9.13 11.31 -2.23
N THR A 118 9.60 10.66 -3.29
CA THR A 118 11.02 10.61 -3.64
C THR A 118 11.60 12.00 -3.99
N LEU A 119 10.79 12.88 -4.60
CA LEU A 119 11.16 14.28 -4.83
C LEU A 119 11.30 15.08 -3.53
N VAL A 120 10.33 14.99 -2.62
CA VAL A 120 10.34 15.71 -1.34
C VAL A 120 11.55 15.31 -0.50
N TYR A 121 11.88 14.02 -0.48
CA TYR A 121 13.05 13.51 0.23
C TYR A 121 14.36 13.68 -0.55
N LYS A 122 14.33 14.27 -1.75
CA LYS A 122 15.50 14.55 -2.61
C LYS A 122 16.37 13.31 -2.83
N ILE A 123 15.74 12.15 -3.07
CA ILE A 123 16.43 10.87 -3.22
C ILE A 123 17.31 10.83 -4.48
N ALA A 124 16.81 11.42 -5.57
CA ALA A 124 17.49 11.46 -6.86
C ALA A 124 17.04 12.70 -7.66
N PRO A 125 17.70 13.03 -8.79
CA PRO A 125 17.19 13.96 -9.78
C PRO A 125 15.77 13.59 -10.25
N TRP A 126 14.99 14.59 -10.65
CA TRP A 126 13.57 14.43 -10.97
C TRP A 126 13.28 13.33 -12.01
N TYR A 127 14.16 13.17 -13.00
CA TYR A 127 13.99 12.15 -14.04
C TYR A 127 14.19 10.73 -13.50
N LEU A 128 15.11 10.52 -12.55
CA LEU A 128 15.29 9.23 -11.87
C LEU A 128 14.16 8.95 -10.88
N CYS A 129 13.64 9.98 -10.17
CA CYS A 129 12.45 9.83 -9.34
C CYS A 129 11.24 9.35 -10.15
N LEU A 130 11.10 9.83 -11.39
CA LEU A 130 10.04 9.37 -12.30
C LEU A 130 10.23 7.89 -12.67
N VAL A 131 11.45 7.45 -12.96
CA VAL A 131 11.76 6.04 -13.23
C VAL A 131 11.46 5.16 -12.01
N ILE A 132 11.88 5.58 -10.81
CA ILE A 132 11.59 4.87 -9.55
C ILE A 132 10.08 4.75 -9.38
N ALA A 133 9.34 5.84 -9.57
CA ALA A 133 7.89 5.87 -9.41
C ALA A 133 7.16 4.89 -10.33
N LEU A 134 7.50 4.88 -11.61
CA LEU A 134 6.86 3.97 -12.58
C LEU A 134 7.17 2.51 -12.28
N LEU A 135 8.42 2.19 -11.94
CA LEU A 135 8.82 0.80 -11.65
C LEU A 135 8.21 0.28 -10.35
N VAL A 136 8.25 1.08 -9.28
CA VAL A 136 7.64 0.71 -7.99
C VAL A 136 6.12 0.55 -8.15
N ALA A 137 5.45 1.50 -8.82
CA ALA A 137 4.00 1.41 -9.06
C ALA A 137 3.63 0.19 -9.92
N ALA A 138 4.43 -0.16 -10.93
CA ALA A 138 4.22 -1.36 -11.74
C ALA A 138 4.30 -2.63 -10.88
N VAL A 139 5.32 -2.75 -10.02
CA VAL A 139 5.44 -3.90 -9.11
C VAL A 139 4.25 -3.97 -8.16
N CYS A 140 3.89 -2.86 -7.52
CA CYS A 140 2.80 -2.83 -6.55
C CYS A 140 1.44 -3.15 -7.18
N THR A 141 1.17 -2.67 -8.40
CA THR A 141 -0.09 -2.96 -9.11
C THR A 141 -0.21 -4.41 -9.54
N VAL A 142 0.91 -5.02 -9.96
CA VAL A 142 0.94 -6.46 -10.24
C VAL A 142 0.72 -7.26 -8.95
N VAL A 143 1.43 -6.92 -7.87
CA VAL A 143 1.27 -7.58 -6.57
C VAL A 143 -0.16 -7.44 -6.08
N GLU A 144 -0.74 -6.25 -6.19
CA GLU A 144 -2.13 -6.02 -5.85
C GLU A 144 -3.04 -6.90 -6.70
N LEU A 145 -2.89 -6.93 -8.02
CA LEU A 145 -3.74 -7.73 -8.90
C LEU A 145 -3.79 -9.21 -8.48
N PHE A 146 -2.66 -9.78 -8.05
CA PHE A 146 -2.55 -11.15 -7.57
C PHE A 146 -2.77 -11.34 -6.06
N SER A 147 -3.00 -10.26 -5.31
CA SER A 147 -3.25 -10.32 -3.87
C SER A 147 -4.62 -10.95 -3.58
N LEU A 148 -4.64 -11.90 -2.65
CA LEU A 148 -5.82 -12.69 -2.28
C LEU A 148 -6.38 -12.25 -0.92
N ARG A 149 -7.71 -12.27 -0.75
CA ARG A 149 -8.43 -12.15 0.55
C ARG A 149 -7.95 -11.04 1.53
N GLY A 150 -7.69 -9.82 1.05
CA GLY A 150 -7.29 -8.71 1.93
C GLY A 150 -5.85 -8.81 2.48
N SER A 151 -5.01 -9.65 1.85
CA SER A 151 -3.56 -9.68 2.12
C SER A 151 -2.80 -8.48 1.51
N ASP A 152 -3.49 -7.66 0.71
CA ASP A 152 -3.05 -6.38 0.15
C ASP A 152 -2.48 -5.42 1.21
N THR A 153 -3.06 -5.44 2.41
CA THR A 153 -2.61 -4.71 3.60
C THR A 153 -1.18 -5.02 4.04
N ILE A 154 -0.60 -6.15 3.60
CA ILE A 154 0.79 -6.54 3.87
C ILE A 154 1.60 -6.61 2.58
N THR A 155 1.07 -7.28 1.55
CA THR A 155 1.80 -7.59 0.31
C THR A 155 2.15 -6.32 -0.47
N VAL A 156 1.23 -5.36 -0.58
CA VAL A 156 1.46 -4.12 -1.32
C VAL A 156 2.49 -3.23 -0.62
N PRO A 157 2.36 -2.85 0.67
CA PRO A 157 3.39 -2.06 1.33
C PRO A 157 4.76 -2.74 1.35
N LEU A 158 4.82 -4.06 1.55
CA LEU A 158 6.07 -4.80 1.56
C LEU A 158 6.73 -4.80 0.18
N SER A 159 5.96 -5.03 -0.88
CA SER A 159 6.45 -4.97 -2.25
C SER A 159 6.93 -3.56 -2.62
N ALA A 160 6.22 -2.52 -2.20
CA ALA A 160 6.63 -1.13 -2.38
C ALA A 160 7.96 -0.84 -1.68
N ALA A 161 8.11 -1.32 -0.45
CA ALA A 161 9.32 -1.10 0.33
C ALA A 161 10.54 -1.80 -0.28
N VAL A 162 10.40 -3.09 -0.63
CA VAL A 162 11.47 -3.90 -1.22
C VAL A 162 11.85 -3.39 -2.61
N SER A 163 10.86 -3.10 -3.47
CA SER A 163 11.14 -2.58 -4.82
C SER A 163 11.83 -1.21 -4.76
N THR A 164 11.36 -0.30 -3.91
CA THR A 164 12.01 1.02 -3.71
C THR A 164 13.46 0.85 -3.26
N PHE A 165 13.72 -0.02 -2.28
CA PHE A 165 15.06 -0.31 -1.80
C PHE A 165 15.99 -0.82 -2.91
N ILE A 166 15.54 -1.83 -3.67
CA ILE A 166 16.33 -2.43 -4.74
C ILE A 166 16.62 -1.39 -5.83
N ILE A 167 15.59 -0.70 -6.32
CA ILE A 167 15.73 0.25 -7.44
C ILE A 167 16.64 1.41 -7.04
N VAL A 168 16.46 1.99 -5.85
CA VAL A 168 17.32 3.08 -5.37
C VAL A 168 18.76 2.60 -5.16
N SER A 169 18.96 1.39 -4.63
CA SER A 169 20.30 0.82 -4.46
C SER A 169 21.01 0.64 -5.80
N VAL A 170 20.30 0.12 -6.80
CA VAL A 170 20.84 -0.07 -8.16
C VAL A 170 21.17 1.27 -8.82
N ILE A 171 20.28 2.26 -8.73
CA ILE A 171 20.55 3.60 -9.28
C ILE A 171 21.75 4.24 -8.60
N SER A 172 21.87 4.11 -7.28
CA SER A 172 23.00 4.64 -6.53
C SER A 172 24.32 3.95 -6.90
N TYR A 173 24.27 2.66 -7.23
CA TYR A 173 25.44 1.90 -7.69
C TYR A 173 25.86 2.26 -9.12
N LEU A 174 24.90 2.52 -10.02
CA LEU A 174 25.16 2.85 -11.43
C LEU A 174 25.52 4.32 -11.65
N GLY A 175 25.06 5.22 -10.78
CA GLY A 175 25.36 6.66 -10.83
C GLY A 175 26.53 7.10 -9.96
N GLY A 176 27.26 6.15 -9.35
CA GLY A 176 28.47 6.37 -8.55
C GLY A 176 29.74 6.37 -9.38
#